data_AF-A0AAJ1BHU0-F1
#
_entry.id   AF-A0AAJ1BHU0-F1
#
_cell.length_a   1.000
_cell.length_b   1.000
_cell.length_c   1.000
_cell.angle_alpha   90.00
_cell.angle_beta   90.00
_cell.angle_gamma   90.00
#
_symmetry.space_group_name_H-M   'P 1'
#
loop_
_entity.id
_entity.type
_entity.pdbx_description
1 polymer ?
#
loop_
_entity_poly.entity_id
_entity_poly.type
_entity_poly.pdbx_seq_one_letter_code
_entity_poly.pdbx_strand_id
1 'polypeptide(L)'
;MSDTSQGFLSRWQARREAVAAEQAAEDVELTSAAEPSSPDSADTVAAEASAETAIDAQQPAVDGAEEAELAAEPLPDPENIEVGGSFARFMSNDVDPLTRTAALRALWKQPQYNHIDGLIEYALDYSNQPKLSVDASMELAKKVFRHVVESATEEVEAEASALAATTEDNLPEVADEVSQNGQAQGDEPQGPVV
;
A
#
# COMPACT_ATOMS: atom_id res chain seq x y z
N MET A 1 26.05 28.44 16.87
CA MET A 1 26.48 27.07 17.21
C MET A 1 25.25 26.18 17.13
N SER A 2 24.84 25.78 15.92
CA SER A 2 23.67 24.92 15.74
C SER A 2 24.07 23.47 15.95
N ASP A 3 23.36 22.82 16.86
CA ASP A 3 23.50 21.42 17.28
C ASP A 3 23.67 20.48 16.08
N THR A 4 24.89 20.00 15.87
CA THR A 4 25.20 18.93 14.89
C THR A 4 24.97 17.54 15.51
N SER A 5 24.26 17.46 16.64
CA SER A 5 24.11 16.23 17.43
C SER A 5 22.91 15.35 17.02
N GLN A 6 21.96 15.86 16.22
CA GLN A 6 20.85 15.04 15.72
C GLN A 6 21.23 14.31 14.42
N GLY A 7 21.32 12.98 14.50
CA GLY A 7 21.62 12.11 13.36
C GLY A 7 20.57 12.19 12.23
N PHE A 8 20.93 11.67 11.06
CA PHE A 8 20.11 11.69 9.85
C PHE A 8 18.67 11.18 10.08
N LEU A 9 18.51 10.08 10.81
CA LEU A 9 17.19 9.49 11.09
C LEU A 9 16.33 10.37 12.00
N SER A 10 16.93 11.05 12.98
CA SER A 10 16.21 11.96 13.88
C SER A 10 15.68 13.18 13.13
N ARG A 11 16.51 13.76 12.25
CA ARG A 11 16.09 14.87 11.38
C ARG A 11 15.01 14.45 10.39
N TRP A 12 15.11 13.24 9.84
CA TRP A 12 14.10 12.68 8.93
C TRP A 12 12.77 12.42 9.65
N GLN A 13 12.82 11.83 10.85
CA GLN A 13 11.63 11.62 11.67
C GLN A 13 10.97 12.95 12.05
N ALA A 14 11.75 13.92 12.53
CA ALA A 14 11.25 15.25 12.85
C ALA A 14 10.63 15.96 11.63
N ARG A 15 11.23 15.82 10.43
CA ARG A 15 10.63 16.37 9.20
C ARG A 15 9.33 15.64 8.84
N ARG A 16 9.28 14.31 8.98
CA ARG A 16 8.07 13.54 8.69
C ARG A 16 6.93 13.90 9.63
N GLU A 17 7.23 14.10 10.92
CA GLU A 17 6.26 14.58 11.93
C GLU A 17 5.82 16.02 11.64
N ALA A 18 6.73 16.91 11.26
CA ALA A 18 6.39 18.27 10.86
C ALA A 18 5.47 18.30 9.62
N VAL A 19 5.73 17.48 8.61
CA VAL A 19 4.87 17.36 7.42
C VAL A 19 3.48 16.84 7.80
N ALA A 20 3.39 15.85 8.69
CA ALA A 20 2.10 15.34 9.15
C ALA A 20 1.31 16.40 9.95
N ALA A 21 2.00 17.23 10.75
CA ALA A 21 1.38 18.33 11.47
C ALA A 21 0.93 19.47 10.54
N GLU A 22 1.74 19.81 9.53
CA GLU A 22 1.38 20.77 8.46
C GLU A 22 0.14 20.30 7.70
N GLN A 23 0.08 19.01 7.32
CA GLN A 23 -1.09 18.42 6.65
C GLN A 23 -2.34 18.42 7.54
N ALA A 24 -2.21 18.09 8.83
CA ALA A 24 -3.32 18.14 9.75
C ALA A 24 -3.83 19.58 10.01
N ALA A 25 -2.92 20.56 10.05
CA ALA A 25 -3.28 21.97 10.16
C ALA A 25 -3.99 22.46 8.88
N GLU A 26 -3.49 22.06 7.70
CA GLU A 26 -4.11 22.34 6.41
C GLU A 26 -5.50 21.68 6.35
N ASP A 27 -5.66 20.40 6.68
CA ASP A 27 -6.97 19.73 6.72
C ASP A 27 -7.97 20.41 7.67
N VAL A 28 -7.51 20.94 8.81
CA VAL A 28 -8.34 21.72 9.75
C VAL A 28 -8.71 23.08 9.16
N GLU A 29 -7.80 23.75 8.47
CA GLU A 29 -8.07 25.02 7.77
C GLU A 29 -9.06 24.80 6.60
N LEU A 30 -8.89 23.72 5.83
CA LEU A 30 -9.76 23.34 4.70
C LEU A 30 -11.16 22.94 5.16
N THR A 31 -11.31 22.32 6.34
CA THR A 31 -12.62 21.97 6.92
C THR A 31 -13.29 23.17 7.60
N SER A 32 -12.50 24.08 8.19
CA SER A 32 -13.02 25.32 8.80
C SER A 32 -13.48 26.35 7.76
N ALA A 33 -12.92 26.34 6.54
CA ALA A 33 -13.34 27.23 5.45
C ALA A 33 -14.70 26.87 4.81
N ALA A 34 -15.25 25.68 5.12
CA ALA A 34 -16.52 25.19 4.57
C ALA A 34 -17.77 25.50 5.43
N GLU A 35 -17.62 26.12 6.61
CA GLU A 35 -18.73 26.49 7.48
C GLU A 35 -19.00 28.01 7.46
N PRO A 36 -20.22 28.46 7.09
CA PRO A 36 -20.56 29.89 7.16
C PRO A 36 -20.74 30.34 8.62
N SER A 37 -20.03 31.41 8.92
CA SER A 37 -19.92 32.14 10.19
C SER A 37 -21.27 32.50 10.86
N SER A 38 -21.26 32.51 12.19
CA SER A 38 -21.93 33.55 12.97
C SER A 38 -21.01 34.02 14.10
N PRO A 39 -20.87 35.34 14.32
CA PRO A 39 -19.85 35.91 15.18
C PRO A 39 -20.39 36.17 16.59
N ASP A 40 -19.57 35.95 17.62
CA ASP A 40 -19.61 36.79 18.83
C ASP A 40 -18.31 36.67 19.64
N SER A 41 -17.99 37.80 20.27
CA SER A 41 -17.01 38.03 21.33
C SER A 41 -15.58 38.41 20.92
N ALA A 42 -15.29 39.66 21.27
CA ALA A 42 -14.11 40.47 21.03
C ALA A 42 -13.10 40.44 22.21
N ASP A 43 -11.97 41.14 21.99
CA ASP A 43 -10.97 41.64 22.94
C ASP A 43 -10.02 40.58 23.56
N THR A 44 -8.68 40.70 23.58
CA THR A 44 -7.86 41.89 23.84
C THR A 44 -6.33 41.60 23.71
N VAL A 45 -5.59 42.63 23.24
CA VAL A 45 -4.15 43.02 23.45
C VAL A 45 -2.99 42.04 23.17
N ALA A 46 -2.06 42.42 22.28
CA ALA A 46 -0.92 43.32 22.56
C ALA A 46 0.23 43.13 21.54
N ALA A 47 0.76 44.26 21.09
CA ALA A 47 1.89 44.40 20.17
C ALA A 47 3.24 44.42 20.89
N GLU A 48 4.30 43.99 20.19
CA GLU A 48 5.68 44.56 20.12
C GLU A 48 6.54 43.56 19.31
N ALA A 49 7.08 43.85 18.13
CA ALA A 49 8.09 44.84 17.69
C ALA A 49 9.45 44.17 17.40
N SER A 50 9.86 44.29 16.12
CA SER A 50 11.22 44.33 15.55
C SER A 50 12.25 43.22 15.79
N ALA A 51 12.72 42.62 14.68
CA ALA A 51 14.11 42.78 14.22
C ALA A 51 14.35 42.10 12.84
N GLU A 52 14.43 42.94 11.81
CA GLU A 52 15.38 42.96 10.69
C GLU A 52 16.44 41.84 10.59
N THR A 53 16.51 41.15 9.44
CA THR A 53 17.77 40.89 8.71
C THR A 53 17.45 40.56 7.25
N ALA A 54 17.93 41.43 6.36
CA ALA A 54 17.91 41.28 4.92
C ALA A 54 18.73 40.08 4.44
N ILE A 55 18.23 39.36 3.43
CA ILE A 55 19.08 38.68 2.46
C ILE A 55 18.50 38.91 1.06
N ASP A 56 19.14 39.88 0.43
CA ASP A 56 19.44 40.07 -0.99
C ASP A 56 18.83 39.09 -2.01
N ALA A 57 18.16 39.70 -2.98
CA ALA A 57 17.54 39.10 -4.13
C ALA A 57 18.58 38.70 -5.18
N GLN A 58 18.34 37.58 -5.86
CA GLN A 58 18.76 37.45 -7.25
C GLN A 58 17.75 36.58 -8.02
N GLN A 59 16.63 37.19 -8.40
CA GLN A 59 15.79 36.71 -9.51
C GLN A 59 16.37 37.26 -10.83
N PRO A 60 16.55 36.44 -11.88
CA PRO A 60 16.66 37.00 -13.22
C PRO A 60 15.28 37.55 -13.61
N ALA A 61 15.23 38.87 -13.81
CA ALA A 61 14.10 39.58 -14.37
C ALA A 61 13.80 39.06 -15.79
N VAL A 62 12.60 38.52 -15.99
CA VAL A 62 11.95 38.51 -17.29
C VAL A 62 10.88 39.59 -17.25
N ASP A 63 11.25 40.70 -17.87
CA ASP A 63 10.48 41.92 -18.01
C ASP A 63 9.25 41.68 -18.91
N GLY A 64 8.11 42.24 -18.52
CA GLY A 64 7.05 42.63 -19.45
C GLY A 64 6.02 41.57 -19.86
N ALA A 65 5.05 41.32 -18.98
CA ALA A 65 3.66 41.12 -19.40
C ALA A 65 2.76 41.57 -18.26
N GLU A 66 2.41 42.87 -18.32
CA GLU A 66 1.18 43.49 -17.82
C GLU A 66 0.55 42.79 -16.61
N GLU A 67 0.75 43.42 -15.45
CA GLU A 67 -0.12 43.37 -14.29
C GLU A 67 -1.53 43.83 -14.70
N ALA A 68 -2.21 43.00 -15.48
CA ALA A 68 -3.64 43.12 -15.67
C ALA A 68 -4.23 42.76 -14.31
N GLU A 69 -4.71 43.76 -13.60
CA GLU A 69 -5.83 43.65 -12.68
C GLU A 69 -6.98 42.96 -13.44
N LEU A 70 -6.87 41.65 -13.57
CA LEU A 70 -7.90 40.78 -14.08
C LEU A 70 -8.92 40.73 -12.94
N ALA A 71 -9.81 41.72 -12.95
CA ALA A 71 -11.10 41.65 -12.29
C ALA A 71 -11.56 40.20 -12.39
N ALA A 72 -11.73 39.56 -11.22
CA ALA A 72 -11.92 38.14 -11.05
C ALA A 72 -13.02 37.61 -11.97
N GLU A 73 -12.66 37.24 -13.20
CA GLU A 73 -13.45 36.32 -13.98
C GLU A 73 -13.55 35.06 -13.12
N PRO A 74 -14.76 34.51 -12.94
CA PRO A 74 -14.94 33.31 -12.14
C PRO A 74 -13.98 32.24 -12.66
N LEU A 75 -13.16 31.69 -11.75
CA LEU A 75 -12.25 30.61 -12.09
C LEU A 75 -13.09 29.48 -12.72
N PRO A 76 -12.73 28.97 -13.91
CA PRO A 76 -13.43 27.84 -14.49
C PRO A 76 -13.30 26.63 -13.57
N ASP A 77 -14.25 25.70 -13.64
CA ASP A 77 -14.15 24.43 -12.91
C ASP A 77 -12.91 23.66 -13.42
N PRO A 78 -11.99 23.23 -12.54
CA PRO A 78 -10.76 22.55 -12.92
C PRO A 78 -10.99 21.27 -13.74
N GLU A 79 -12.12 20.56 -13.57
CA GLU A 79 -12.41 19.35 -14.35
C GLU A 79 -12.91 19.66 -15.78
N ASN A 80 -13.29 20.91 -16.07
CA ASN A 80 -13.75 21.32 -17.41
C ASN A 80 -12.62 21.83 -18.32
N ILE A 81 -11.37 21.82 -17.84
CA ILE A 81 -10.23 22.27 -18.64
C ILE A 81 -9.87 21.20 -19.67
N GLU A 82 -9.86 21.57 -20.94
CA GLU A 82 -9.50 20.69 -22.05
C GLU A 82 -8.06 20.17 -21.93
N VAL A 83 -7.78 19.03 -22.57
CA VAL A 83 -6.43 18.45 -22.62
C VAL A 83 -5.48 19.44 -23.31
N GLY A 84 -4.40 19.81 -22.62
CA GLY A 84 -3.47 20.84 -23.10
C GLY A 84 -3.88 22.29 -22.76
N GLY A 85 -5.00 22.49 -22.06
CA GLY A 85 -5.39 23.78 -21.49
C GLY A 85 -4.45 24.25 -20.37
N SER A 86 -4.49 25.55 -20.07
CA SER A 86 -3.63 26.15 -19.04
C SER A 86 -4.25 26.08 -17.64
N PHE A 87 -3.45 25.60 -16.68
CA PHE A 87 -3.79 25.59 -15.25
C PHE A 87 -3.09 26.75 -14.48
N ALA A 88 -2.39 27.65 -15.17
CA ALA A 88 -1.56 28.67 -14.53
C ALA A 88 -2.36 29.60 -13.60
N ARG A 89 -3.61 29.93 -13.96
CA ARG A 89 -4.51 30.77 -13.12
C ARG A 89 -4.82 30.16 -11.76
N PHE A 90 -4.76 28.84 -11.59
CA PHE A 90 -5.00 28.15 -10.31
C PHE A 90 -3.80 28.20 -9.37
N MET A 91 -2.62 28.59 -9.88
CA MET A 91 -1.37 28.65 -9.11
C MET A 91 -1.13 30.01 -8.45
N SER A 92 -2.02 30.98 -8.68
CA SER A 92 -1.95 32.29 -8.03
C SER A 92 -2.11 32.16 -6.51
N ASN A 93 -1.50 33.08 -5.76
CA ASN A 93 -1.59 33.10 -4.30
C ASN A 93 -3.02 33.38 -3.80
N ASP A 94 -3.84 34.03 -4.63
CA ASP A 94 -5.22 34.42 -4.32
C ASP A 94 -6.23 33.27 -4.45
N VAL A 95 -5.79 32.09 -4.91
CA VAL A 95 -6.65 30.92 -5.11
C VAL A 95 -6.66 30.06 -3.85
N ASP A 96 -7.86 29.69 -3.41
CA ASP A 96 -8.08 28.79 -2.29
C ASP A 96 -7.30 27.46 -2.47
N PRO A 97 -6.64 26.95 -1.40
CA PRO A 97 -5.86 25.72 -1.46
C PRO A 97 -6.65 24.48 -1.91
N LEU A 98 -7.94 24.33 -1.56
CA LEU A 98 -8.75 23.21 -2.07
C LEU A 98 -8.91 23.28 -3.58
N THR A 99 -9.16 24.47 -4.11
CA THR A 99 -9.31 24.70 -5.55
C THR A 99 -7.99 24.44 -6.29
N ARG A 100 -6.86 24.86 -5.71
CA ARG A 100 -5.52 24.58 -6.24
C ARG A 100 -5.21 23.07 -6.28
N THR A 101 -5.53 22.34 -5.21
CA THR A 101 -5.30 20.88 -5.16
C THR A 101 -6.24 20.14 -6.12
N ALA A 102 -7.48 20.59 -6.27
CA ALA A 102 -8.42 20.04 -7.27
C ALA A 102 -7.91 20.26 -8.70
N ALA A 103 -7.41 21.46 -9.02
CA ALA A 103 -6.80 21.78 -10.30
C ALA A 103 -5.58 20.92 -10.61
N LEU A 104 -4.69 20.74 -9.64
CA LEU A 104 -3.55 19.82 -9.77
C LEU A 104 -4.00 18.39 -10.02
N ARG A 105 -5.00 17.91 -9.27
CA ARG A 105 -5.54 16.55 -9.45
C ARG A 105 -6.11 16.36 -10.85
N ALA A 106 -6.85 17.34 -11.36
CA ALA A 106 -7.39 17.34 -12.73
C ALA A 106 -6.26 17.36 -13.78
N LEU A 107 -5.22 18.17 -13.59
CA LEU A 107 -4.05 18.23 -14.48
C LEU A 107 -3.36 16.87 -14.59
N TRP A 108 -3.02 16.24 -13.45
CA TRP A 108 -2.31 14.96 -13.44
C TRP A 108 -3.17 13.77 -13.88
N LYS A 109 -4.50 13.91 -13.89
CA LYS A 109 -5.44 12.91 -14.42
C LYS A 109 -5.48 12.89 -15.95
N GLN A 110 -4.96 13.93 -16.62
CA GLN A 110 -4.98 14.02 -18.08
C GLN A 110 -4.21 12.86 -18.73
N PRO A 111 -4.70 12.31 -19.86
CA PRO A 111 -4.15 11.09 -20.47
C PRO A 111 -2.70 11.25 -20.94
N GLN A 112 -2.24 12.46 -21.23
CA GLN A 112 -0.87 12.74 -21.65
C GLN A 112 0.17 12.40 -20.57
N TYR A 113 -0.21 12.44 -19.28
CA TYR A 113 0.69 12.13 -18.16
C TYR A 113 0.66 10.66 -17.76
N ASN A 114 -0.28 9.87 -18.29
CA ASN A 114 -0.45 8.46 -17.95
C ASN A 114 0.39 7.53 -18.86
N HIS A 115 1.18 8.08 -19.77
CA HIS A 115 2.00 7.30 -20.69
C HIS A 115 3.37 7.01 -20.09
N ILE A 116 3.63 5.74 -19.82
CA ILE A 116 4.95 5.26 -19.36
C ILE A 116 5.82 5.00 -20.60
N ASP A 117 7.11 5.34 -20.53
CA ASP A 117 8.08 5.21 -21.63
C ASP A 117 8.47 3.76 -21.99
N GLY A 118 8.14 2.80 -21.11
CA GLY A 118 8.47 1.39 -21.26
C GLY A 118 9.91 1.02 -20.90
N LEU A 119 10.70 1.95 -20.35
CA LEU A 119 12.09 1.71 -19.91
C LEU A 119 12.18 1.19 -18.47
N ILE A 120 11.03 0.96 -17.84
CA ILE A 120 10.93 0.49 -16.46
C ILE A 120 10.73 -1.03 -16.48
N GLU A 121 11.76 -1.78 -16.07
CA GLU A 121 11.80 -3.25 -16.02
C GLU A 121 10.59 -3.89 -15.31
N TYR A 122 10.00 -3.19 -14.34
CA TYR A 122 8.92 -3.70 -13.49
C TYR A 122 7.62 -2.88 -13.61
N ALA A 123 7.35 -2.24 -14.74
CA ALA A 123 6.11 -1.47 -14.97
C ALA A 123 5.02 -2.23 -15.76
N LEU A 124 5.10 -3.57 -15.80
CA LEU A 124 4.05 -4.39 -16.43
C LEU A 124 2.78 -4.39 -15.57
N ASP A 125 1.64 -4.15 -16.20
CA ASP A 125 0.32 -4.22 -15.55
C ASP A 125 -0.13 -5.68 -15.42
N TYR A 126 -0.08 -6.20 -14.19
CA TYR A 126 -0.56 -7.54 -13.85
C TYR A 126 -2.03 -7.57 -13.37
N SER A 127 -2.74 -6.45 -13.40
CA SER A 127 -4.13 -6.36 -12.91
C SER A 127 -5.12 -7.14 -13.78
N ASN A 128 -4.84 -7.24 -15.08
CA ASN A 128 -5.69 -7.90 -16.07
C ASN A 128 -5.00 -9.12 -16.71
N GLN A 129 -4.45 -10.02 -15.88
CA GLN A 129 -3.88 -11.26 -16.41
C GLN A 129 -4.95 -12.11 -17.10
N PRO A 130 -4.67 -12.65 -18.30
CA PRO A 130 -5.61 -13.53 -18.99
C PRO A 130 -5.83 -14.80 -18.18
N LYS A 131 -7.10 -15.20 -18.03
CA LYS A 131 -7.45 -16.46 -17.38
C LYS A 131 -6.99 -17.64 -18.24
N LEU A 132 -6.55 -18.71 -17.59
CA LEU A 132 -6.24 -19.97 -18.28
C LEU A 132 -7.50 -20.52 -18.96
N SER A 133 -7.32 -21.20 -20.10
CA SER A 133 -8.40 -21.99 -20.69
C SER A 133 -8.77 -23.17 -19.81
N VAL A 134 -9.98 -23.71 -20.00
CA VAL A 134 -10.46 -24.87 -19.24
C VAL A 134 -9.51 -26.07 -19.42
N ASP A 135 -9.07 -26.32 -20.65
CA ASP A 135 -8.14 -27.42 -20.94
C ASP A 135 -6.77 -27.23 -20.25
N ALA A 136 -6.20 -26.03 -20.35
CA ALA A 136 -4.90 -25.72 -19.72
C ALA A 136 -4.97 -25.80 -18.19
N SER A 137 -6.06 -25.32 -17.59
CA SER A 137 -6.27 -25.41 -16.14
C SER A 137 -6.49 -26.85 -15.68
N MET A 138 -7.20 -27.68 -16.45
CA MET A 138 -7.38 -29.10 -16.15
C MET A 138 -6.07 -29.89 -16.27
N GLU A 139 -5.27 -29.62 -17.31
CA GLU A 139 -3.94 -30.23 -17.44
C GLU A 139 -3.02 -29.85 -16.29
N LEU A 140 -3.02 -28.58 -15.89
CA LEU A 140 -2.25 -28.09 -14.76
C LEU A 140 -2.69 -28.80 -13.47
N ALA A 141 -3.99 -28.85 -13.21
CA ALA A 141 -4.55 -29.53 -12.04
C ALA A 141 -4.15 -31.02 -12.02
N LYS A 142 -4.19 -31.71 -13.16
CA LYS A 142 -3.75 -33.11 -13.28
C LYS A 142 -2.25 -33.27 -13.00
N LYS A 143 -1.41 -32.35 -13.49
CA LYS A 143 0.05 -32.38 -13.29
C LYS A 143 0.39 -32.13 -11.81
N VAL A 144 -0.24 -31.13 -11.19
CA VAL A 144 -0.06 -30.82 -9.77
C VAL A 144 -0.54 -31.98 -8.90
N PHE A 145 -1.72 -32.51 -9.16
CA PHE A 145 -2.24 -33.67 -8.42
C PHE A 145 -1.30 -34.87 -8.49
N ARG A 146 -0.82 -35.22 -9.69
CA ARG A 146 0.15 -36.32 -9.85
C ARG A 146 1.41 -36.07 -9.05
N HIS A 147 1.96 -34.85 -9.10
CA HIS A 147 3.18 -34.53 -8.37
C HIS A 147 3.00 -34.63 -6.86
N VAL A 148 1.88 -34.16 -6.32
CA VAL A 148 1.56 -34.25 -4.88
C VAL A 148 1.37 -35.69 -4.43
N VAL A 149 0.73 -36.53 -5.26
CA VAL A 149 0.58 -37.97 -4.95
C VAL A 149 1.94 -38.66 -4.97
N GLU A 150 2.76 -38.41 -5.99
CA GLU A 150 4.11 -39.00 -6.09
C GLU A 150 4.99 -38.59 -4.91
N SER A 151 5.01 -37.30 -4.57
CA SER A 151 5.82 -36.80 -3.44
C SER A 151 5.35 -37.41 -2.11
N ALA A 152 4.05 -37.56 -1.91
CA ALA A 152 3.52 -38.20 -0.71
C ALA A 152 3.89 -39.69 -0.65
N THR A 153 3.90 -40.40 -1.78
CA THR A 153 4.34 -41.80 -1.83
C THR A 153 5.84 -41.94 -1.58
N GLU A 154 6.66 -41.05 -2.15
CA GLU A 154 8.11 -41.01 -1.91
C GLU A 154 8.43 -40.71 -0.44
N GLU A 155 7.70 -39.80 0.20
CA GLU A 155 7.84 -39.49 1.63
C GLU A 155 7.51 -40.71 2.50
N VAL A 156 6.39 -41.40 2.22
CA VAL A 156 6.00 -42.62 2.94
C VAL A 156 7.00 -43.76 2.73
N GLU A 157 7.53 -43.93 1.52
CA GLU A 157 8.54 -44.94 1.22
C GLU A 157 9.89 -44.61 1.88
N ALA A 158 10.28 -43.34 1.94
CA ALA A 158 11.47 -42.90 2.65
C ALA A 158 11.33 -43.11 4.17
N GLU A 159 10.17 -42.83 4.76
CA GLU A 159 9.89 -43.10 6.18
C GLU A 159 9.87 -44.61 6.47
N ALA A 160 9.26 -45.42 5.59
CA ALA A 160 9.25 -46.87 5.73
C ALA A 160 10.65 -47.48 5.59
N SER A 161 11.48 -46.97 4.66
CA SER A 161 12.86 -47.38 4.48
C SER A 161 13.74 -46.98 5.68
N ALA A 162 13.54 -45.78 6.23
CA ALA A 162 14.21 -45.33 7.45
C ALA A 162 13.83 -46.20 8.66
N LEU A 163 12.55 -46.57 8.79
CA LEU A 163 12.06 -47.43 9.87
C LEU A 163 12.56 -48.89 9.74
N ALA A 164 12.65 -49.40 8.51
CA ALA A 164 13.22 -50.72 8.22
C ALA A 164 14.72 -50.77 8.54
N ALA A 165 15.49 -49.73 8.16
CA ALA A 165 16.91 -49.62 8.47
C ALA A 165 17.19 -49.53 9.98
N THR A 166 16.27 -48.97 10.78
CA THR A 166 16.37 -49.00 12.25
C THR A 166 15.96 -50.32 12.89
N THR A 167 15.23 -51.18 12.18
CA THR A 167 14.73 -52.46 12.72
C THR A 167 15.73 -53.61 12.50
N GLU A 168 16.57 -53.56 11.47
CA GLU A 168 17.62 -54.59 11.23
C GLU A 168 18.77 -54.57 12.25
N ASP A 169 18.95 -53.51 13.05
CA ASP A 169 19.96 -53.44 14.12
C ASP A 169 19.47 -53.93 15.50
N ASN A 170 18.21 -54.40 15.60
CA ASN A 170 17.65 -54.90 16.86
C ASN A 170 16.83 -56.19 16.67
N LEU A 171 17.51 -57.31 16.36
CA LEU A 171 16.97 -58.64 16.62
C LEU A 171 17.36 -59.11 18.03
N PRO A 172 16.45 -59.16 19.01
CA PRO A 172 16.61 -60.04 20.16
C PRO A 172 16.15 -61.46 19.80
N GLU A 173 17.11 -62.39 19.81
CA GLU A 173 16.90 -63.83 19.91
C GLU A 173 16.48 -64.18 21.36
N VAL A 174 15.23 -64.60 21.57
CA VAL A 174 14.76 -65.47 22.68
C VAL A 174 13.27 -65.80 22.44
N ALA A 175 12.91 -67.03 22.10
CA ALA A 175 12.71 -68.22 22.96
C ALA A 175 11.38 -68.21 23.74
N ASP A 176 10.55 -69.21 23.43
CA ASP A 176 9.48 -69.87 24.20
C ASP A 176 8.95 -69.21 25.49
N GLU A 177 7.67 -68.83 25.49
CA GLU A 177 6.64 -69.34 26.43
C GLU A 177 5.34 -68.53 26.28
N VAL A 178 4.27 -69.13 25.74
CA VAL A 178 2.90 -68.89 26.26
C VAL A 178 2.09 -70.18 26.09
N SER A 179 2.01 -70.96 27.16
CA SER A 179 1.00 -72.01 27.33
C SER A 179 0.14 -71.69 28.57
N GLN A 180 -1.17 -71.79 28.37
CA GLN A 180 -2.26 -71.81 29.38
C GLN A 180 -2.75 -70.48 29.98
N ASN A 181 -3.83 -69.96 29.40
CA ASN A 181 -5.20 -70.00 29.98
C ASN A 181 -6.15 -69.43 28.91
N GLY A 182 -7.28 -70.03 28.53
CA GLY A 182 -8.24 -70.75 29.36
C GLY A 182 -9.57 -69.99 29.37
N GLN A 183 -10.29 -70.06 28.23
CA GLN A 183 -11.75 -69.96 28.06
C GLN A 183 -12.56 -68.83 28.74
N ALA A 184 -13.17 -67.98 27.91
CA ALA A 184 -14.57 -67.58 28.08
C ALA A 184 -15.21 -67.42 26.70
N GLN A 185 -16.43 -67.92 26.58
CA GLN A 185 -17.12 -68.34 25.38
C GLN A 185 -18.41 -67.53 25.22
N GLY A 186 -18.83 -67.28 23.97
CA GLY A 186 -20.14 -66.73 23.60
C GLY A 186 -20.11 -65.20 23.43
N ASP A 187 -20.66 -64.60 22.39
CA ASP A 187 -21.77 -65.04 21.53
C ASP A 187 -21.79 -64.07 20.33
N GLU A 188 -21.67 -64.60 19.12
CA GLU A 188 -22.18 -63.95 17.90
C GLU A 188 -23.55 -64.61 17.66
N PRO A 189 -24.57 -63.92 17.10
CA PRO A 189 -24.47 -63.71 15.65
C PRO A 189 -25.36 -62.59 15.01
N GLN A 190 -24.97 -62.27 13.76
CA GLN A 190 -25.75 -61.78 12.60
C GLN A 190 -26.34 -60.36 12.54
N GLY A 191 -25.85 -59.61 11.54
CA GLY A 191 -26.67 -59.22 10.38
C GLY A 191 -27.41 -57.87 10.43
N PRO A 192 -27.37 -57.05 9.36
CA PRO A 192 -28.00 -55.73 9.32
C PRO A 192 -29.48 -55.79 8.90
N VAL A 193 -30.32 -54.91 9.45
CA VAL A 193 -31.70 -54.69 8.99
C VAL A 193 -31.97 -53.19 8.85
N VAL A 194 -32.15 -52.80 7.57
CA VAL A 194 -32.67 -51.54 6.98
C VAL A 194 -31.83 -50.27 7.10
#